data_AF-A0A7C4ZKG9-F1
#
_entry.id   AF-A0A7C4ZKG9-F1
#
_cell.length_a   1.000
_cell.length_b   1.000
_cell.length_c   1.000
_cell.angle_alpha   90.00
_cell.angle_beta   90.00
_cell.angle_gamma   90.00
#
_symmetry.space_group_name_H-M   'P 1'
#
loop_
_entity.id
_entity.type
_entity.pdbx_description
1 polymer ?
#
loop_
_entity_poly.entity_id
_entity_poly.type
_entity_poly.pdbx_seq_one_letter_code
_entity_poly.pdbx_strand_id
1 'polypeptide(L)'
;MSITVPIETAKHNLENLLGQLHPGETMTLIGSEGMPVAIVVSLKPTLETETESISDWETEWEALAEEVGRAWQGDKSAVEILSEMRR
;
A
#
# COMPACT_ATOMS: atom_id res chain seq x y z
N MET A 1 12.95 -0.48 -12.76
CA MET A 1 13.83 -1.26 -13.68
C MET A 1 14.23 -2.59 -13.01
N SER A 2 14.75 -3.57 -13.76
CA SER A 2 15.31 -4.80 -13.18
C SER A 2 16.74 -5.02 -13.72
N ILE A 3 17.69 -5.28 -12.82
CA ILE A 3 19.09 -5.55 -13.16
C ILE A 3 19.50 -6.97 -12.77
N THR A 4 20.43 -7.57 -13.51
CA THR A 4 20.96 -8.91 -13.19
C THR A 4 22.42 -8.81 -12.80
N VAL A 5 22.80 -9.39 -11.66
CA VAL A 5 24.13 -9.24 -11.08
C VAL A 5 24.66 -10.59 -10.58
N PRO A 6 25.91 -10.98 -10.91
CA PRO A 6 26.56 -12.13 -10.31
C PRO A 6 26.67 -12.00 -8.79
N ILE A 7 26.43 -13.08 -8.06
CA ILE A 7 26.48 -13.06 -6.59
C ILE A 7 27.87 -12.69 -6.06
N GLU A 8 28.93 -13.01 -6.79
CA GLU A 8 30.31 -12.63 -6.51
C GLU A 8 30.48 -11.10 -6.58
N THR A 9 29.94 -10.47 -7.63
CA THR A 9 29.93 -9.01 -7.77
C THR A 9 29.14 -8.36 -6.64
N ALA A 10 27.99 -8.94 -6.29
CA ALA A 10 27.17 -8.45 -5.18
C ALA A 10 27.92 -8.52 -3.84
N LYS A 11 28.66 -9.61 -3.56
CA LYS A 11 29.44 -9.74 -2.31
C LYS A 11 30.45 -8.62 -2.09
N HIS A 12 31.07 -8.10 -3.16
CA HIS A 12 32.14 -7.10 -3.06
C HIS A 12 31.62 -5.66 -3.12
N ASN A 13 30.41 -5.44 -3.62
CA ASN A 13 29.88 -4.10 -3.89
C ASN A 13 28.40 -3.94 -3.50
N LEU A 14 27.93 -4.71 -2.51
CA LEU A 14 26.51 -4.80 -2.15
C LEU A 14 25.92 -3.45 -1.79
N GLU A 15 26.61 -2.67 -0.96
CA GLU A 15 26.13 -1.38 -0.47
C GLU A 15 25.86 -0.39 -1.61
N ASN A 16 26.78 -0.29 -2.57
CA ASN A 16 26.62 0.56 -3.73
C ASN A 16 25.45 0.09 -4.63
N LEU A 17 25.34 -1.23 -4.85
CA LEU A 17 24.24 -1.81 -5.62
C LEU A 17 22.87 -1.53 -4.97
N LEU A 18 22.77 -1.68 -3.64
CA LEU A 18 21.56 -1.32 -2.89
C LEU A 18 21.30 0.20 -2.90
N GLY A 19 22.36 1.01 -2.86
CA GLY A 19 22.29 2.46 -2.97
C GLY A 19 21.64 2.93 -4.27
N GLN A 20 21.93 2.24 -5.38
CA GLN A 20 21.43 2.57 -6.71
C GLN A 20 20.01 2.07 -7.01
N LEU A 21 19.46 1.13 -6.24
CA LEU A 21 18.09 0.64 -6.45
C LEU A 21 17.05 1.66 -5.95
N HIS A 22 16.24 2.20 -6.86
CA HIS A 22 15.12 3.09 -6.52
C HIS A 22 13.90 2.28 -6.00
N PRO A 23 12.92 2.93 -5.34
CA PRO A 23 11.68 2.27 -4.93
C PRO A 23 11.02 1.52 -6.09
N GLY A 24 10.56 0.29 -5.83
CA GLY A 24 9.92 -0.56 -6.84
C GLY A 24 10.89 -1.20 -7.85
N GLU A 25 12.20 -0.93 -7.76
CA GLU A 25 13.20 -1.59 -8.59
C GLU A 25 13.70 -2.90 -7.97
N THR A 26 14.18 -3.79 -8.84
CA THR A 26 14.63 -5.12 -8.46
C THR A 26 16.01 -5.45 -9.01
N MET A 27 16.75 -6.27 -8.28
CA MET A 27 18.00 -6.87 -8.71
C MET A 27 17.92 -8.39 -8.58
N THR A 28 18.13 -9.11 -9.67
CA THR A 28 18.25 -10.57 -9.68
C THR A 28 19.71 -10.96 -9.46
N LEU A 29 19.97 -11.74 -8.42
CA LEU A 29 21.28 -12.33 -8.19
C LEU A 29 21.36 -13.65 -8.93
N ILE A 30 22.42 -13.84 -9.72
CA ILE A 30 22.70 -15.08 -10.44
C ILE A 30 23.95 -15.76 -9.87
N GLY A 31 23.93 -17.10 -9.87
CA GLY A 31 25.11 -17.91 -9.56
C GLY A 31 26.10 -18.01 -10.72
N SER A 32 27.21 -18.70 -10.51
CA SER A 32 28.26 -18.93 -11.52
C SER A 32 27.76 -19.61 -12.79
N GLU A 33 26.71 -20.41 -12.67
CA GLU A 33 26.05 -21.14 -13.76
C GLU A 33 25.01 -20.28 -14.50
N GLY A 34 24.90 -18.99 -14.17
CA GLY A 34 23.97 -18.05 -14.78
C GLY A 34 22.51 -18.21 -14.30
N MET A 35 22.26 -19.14 -13.38
CA MET A 35 20.93 -19.39 -12.83
C MET A 35 20.56 -18.38 -11.74
N PRO A 36 19.32 -17.84 -11.73
CA PRO A 36 18.84 -16.98 -10.64
C PRO A 36 18.84 -17.72 -9.31
N VAL A 37 19.41 -17.09 -8.29
CA VAL A 37 19.47 -17.63 -6.92
C VAL A 37 18.67 -16.80 -5.92
N ALA A 38 18.49 -15.50 -6.19
CA ALA A 38 17.70 -14.61 -5.35
C ALA A 38 17.20 -13.39 -6.14
N ILE A 39 16.16 -12.75 -5.63
CA ILE A 39 15.70 -11.44 -6.06
C ILE A 39 15.77 -10.48 -4.87
N VAL A 40 16.37 -9.33 -5.08
CA VAL A 40 16.44 -8.21 -4.14
C VAL A 40 15.46 -7.15 -4.61
N VAL A 41 14.58 -6.71 -3.71
CA VAL A 41 13.57 -5.68 -4.00
C VAL A 41 13.87 -4.47 -3.13
N SER A 42 13.87 -3.28 -3.73
CA SER A 42 14.03 -2.03 -2.98
C SER A 42 12.76 -1.69 -2.21
N LEU A 43 12.88 -1.63 -0.89
CA LEU A 43 11.83 -1.17 0.02
C LEU A 43 12.02 0.30 0.43
N LYS A 44 12.82 1.05 -0.32
CA LYS A 44 12.96 2.49 -0.07
C LYS A 44 11.58 3.15 -0.19
N PRO A 45 11.23 4.07 0.72
CA PRO A 45 9.98 4.79 0.62
C PRO A 45 9.97 5.58 -0.68
N THR A 46 8.89 5.46 -1.45
CA THR A 46 8.65 6.35 -2.57
C THR A 46 8.37 7.72 -1.97
N LEU A 47 9.25 8.70 -2.21
CA LEU A 47 9.04 10.09 -1.80
C LEU A 47 7.74 10.68 -2.40
N GLU A 48 7.19 10.03 -3.42
CA GLU A 48 5.92 10.35 -4.10
C GLU A 48 4.70 9.62 -3.52
N THR A 49 4.85 8.82 -2.46
CA THR A 49 3.68 8.59 -1.61
C THR A 49 3.50 9.88 -0.85
N GLU A 50 2.80 10.77 -1.55
CA GLU A 50 2.28 12.01 -1.04
C GLU A 50 1.87 11.78 0.40
N THR A 51 2.23 12.75 1.21
CA THR A 51 1.50 13.00 2.43
C THR A 51 0.09 13.43 2.01
N GLU A 52 -0.69 12.55 1.37
CA GLU A 52 -2.12 12.48 1.66
C GLU A 52 -2.12 12.17 3.13
N SER A 53 -2.20 13.26 3.89
CA SER A 53 -1.97 13.21 5.30
C SER A 53 -3.04 12.28 5.85
N ILE A 54 -2.69 11.46 6.85
CA ILE A 54 -3.70 10.66 7.57
C ILE A 54 -4.89 11.55 8.01
N SER A 55 -4.64 12.85 8.19
CA SER A 55 -5.64 13.90 8.45
C SER A 55 -6.66 14.12 7.32
N ASP A 56 -6.28 13.99 6.04
CA ASP A 56 -7.21 14.15 4.93
C ASP A 56 -8.19 12.97 4.88
N TRP A 57 -7.67 11.76 5.12
CA TRP A 57 -8.49 10.55 5.28
C TRP A 57 -9.43 10.64 6.47
N GLU A 58 -8.96 11.07 7.64
CA GLU A 58 -9.84 11.25 8.82
C GLU A 58 -10.99 12.22 8.54
N THR A 59 -10.72 13.30 7.81
CA THR A 59 -11.75 14.30 7.45
C THR A 59 -12.79 13.73 6.51
N GLU A 60 -12.37 12.99 5.47
CA GLU A 60 -13.28 12.35 4.52
C GLU A 60 -14.14 11.27 5.19
N TRP A 61 -13.56 10.50 6.12
CA TRP A 61 -14.28 9.48 6.87
C TRP A 61 -15.33 10.05 7.81
N GLU A 62 -15.01 11.15 8.49
CA GLU A 62 -15.97 11.82 9.37
C GLU A 62 -17.15 12.39 8.56
N ALA A 63 -16.86 13.02 7.41
CA ALA A 63 -17.89 13.53 6.51
C ALA A 63 -18.82 12.41 6.00
N LEU A 64 -18.27 11.26 5.65
CA LEU A 64 -19.04 10.09 5.23
C LEU A 64 -19.90 9.53 6.38
N ALA A 65 -19.35 9.45 7.59
CA ALA A 65 -20.09 8.99 8.77
C ALA A 65 -21.28 9.90 9.10
N GLU A 66 -21.11 11.23 8.99
CA GLU A 66 -22.22 12.17 9.14
C GLU A 66 -23.30 11.97 8.08
N GLU A 67 -22.92 11.80 6.80
CA GLU A 67 -23.87 11.59 5.71
C GLU A 67 -24.70 10.32 5.94
N VAL A 68 -24.03 9.21 6.26
CA VAL A 68 -24.69 7.94 6.58
C VAL A 68 -25.58 8.09 7.82
N GLY A 69 -25.12 8.77 8.85
CA GLY A 69 -25.89 9.04 10.06
C GLY A 69 -27.19 9.81 9.78
N ARG A 70 -27.13 10.85 8.95
CA ARG A 70 -28.32 11.63 8.54
C ARG A 70 -29.27 10.80 7.67
N ALA A 71 -28.74 10.00 6.75
CA ALA A 71 -29.55 9.12 5.90
C ALA A 71 -30.23 7.99 6.72
N TRP A 72 -29.57 7.51 7.77
CA TRP A 72 -30.09 6.44 8.64
C TRP A 72 -31.10 6.96 9.68
N GLN A 73 -31.01 8.23 10.09
CA GLN A 73 -32.04 8.90 10.87
C GLN A 73 -33.26 9.21 9.98
N GLY A 74 -33.94 8.15 9.54
CA GLY A 74 -35.26 8.29 8.93
C GLY A 74 -36.24 8.88 9.94
N ASP A 75 -37.24 9.62 9.44
CA ASP A 75 -38.28 10.26 10.26
C ASP A 75 -39.06 9.27 11.13
N LYS A 76 -39.06 7.99 10.75
CA LYS A 76 -39.74 6.92 11.48
C LYS A 76 -38.77 6.14 12.34
N SER A 77 -39.13 5.99 13.61
CA SER A 77 -38.44 5.08 14.52
C SER A 77 -38.54 3.64 13.97
N ALA A 78 -37.53 2.81 14.23
CA ALA A 78 -37.58 1.37 13.94
C ALA A 78 -38.84 0.70 14.51
N VAL A 79 -39.36 1.22 15.63
CA VAL A 79 -40.61 0.76 16.26
C VAL A 79 -41.86 1.13 15.43
N GLU A 80 -41.88 2.30 14.79
CA GLU A 80 -42.99 2.72 13.91
C GLU A 80 -43.03 1.88 12.63
N ILE A 81 -41.87 1.60 12.03
CA ILE A 81 -41.77 0.72 10.85
C ILE A 81 -42.32 -0.68 11.17
N LEU A 82 -41.91 -1.26 12.31
CA LEU A 82 -42.41 -2.57 12.75
C LEU A 82 -43.92 -2.56 13.06
N SER A 83 -44.46 -1.44 13.53
CA SER A 83 -45.89 -1.31 13.83
C SER A 83 -46.75 -1.22 12.56
N GLU A 84 -46.25 -0.58 11.50
CA GLU A 84 -46.92 -0.54 10.18
C GLU A 84 -46.93 -1.92 9.51
N MET A 85 -45.84 -2.68 9.57
CA MET A 85 -45.76 -4.03 8.97
C MET A 85 -46.67 -5.07 9.64
N ARG A 86 -47.11 -4.82 10.88
CA ARG A 86 -47.99 -5.72 11.63
C ARG A 86 -49.47 -5.58 11.25
N ARG A 87 -49.84 -4.50 10.55
CA ARG A 87 -51.23 -4.16 10.22
C ARG A 87 -51.65 -4.75 8.88
#